data_AF-A0A4R4LKU4-F1
#
_entry.id   AF-A0A4R4LKU4-F1
#
_cell.length_a   1.000
_cell.length_b   1.000
_cell.length_c   1.000
_cell.angle_alpha   90.00
_cell.angle_beta   90.00
_cell.angle_gamma   90.00
#
_symmetry.space_group_name_H-M   'P 1'
#
loop_
_entity.id
_entity.type
_entity.pdbx_description
1 polymer ?
#
loop_
_entity_poly.entity_id
_entity_poly.type
_entity_poly.pdbx_seq_one_letter_code
_entity_poly.pdbx_strand_id
1 'polypeptide(L)'
;MRFRHEHFGALAWTTTQPRRFVELPSAAAMVTLLAREPLAPQFPPLAQTALGDRFGLDQAHWITVVGDLHSAGVLAAADGPVAEPVTDARVHAVADEAEAARPRAAVLKPFWVHLQPFTVCNQRCITCYCSGGPRADRFLLSLDQWHEIIRRLDDYGVPDIYITGGESLLLPGFFELAADIVGRGLGFGVSTNATVLHAGRLERLRELGVSPVQVSLDGGQAATHELIRGAPGSWPKTLAGIRAIGEFAEVVINTVVNRMNLRELEQVVQVGLGLGVRRFKFFPQKPVGRSNPAVTLDDSTILGVLLPECERLSRVHGVEIETINPAQGCGSGSIGFAVDQRGDIYPCIFGVENLSLRVGNLLTDDLDAMWFGSGVLDQFRGESTTPCRRCEVPCLR
;
A
#
# COMPACT_ATOMS: atom_id res chain seq x y z
N MET A 1 7.78 -33.59 -1.37
CA MET A 1 7.99 -32.17 -1.04
C MET A 1 8.18 -32.09 0.48
N ARG A 2 9.19 -31.38 1.03
CA ARG A 2 9.33 -31.27 2.49
C ARG A 2 8.49 -30.09 2.99
N PHE A 3 7.30 -30.37 3.49
CA PHE A 3 6.47 -29.38 4.16
C PHE A 3 7.08 -28.99 5.50
N ARG A 4 6.84 -27.75 5.93
CA ARG A 4 7.24 -27.24 7.25
C ARG A 4 6.01 -27.09 8.14
N HIS A 5 6.19 -27.13 9.46
CA HIS A 5 5.08 -27.13 10.42
C HIS A 5 4.26 -25.82 10.40
N GLU A 6 4.88 -24.73 9.93
CA GLU A 6 4.41 -23.33 9.97
C GLU A 6 3.29 -22.99 8.95
N HIS A 7 2.49 -23.99 8.54
CA HIS A 7 1.56 -23.88 7.40
C HIS A 7 0.16 -24.54 7.59
N PHE A 8 -0.25 -25.02 8.79
CA PHE A 8 -1.51 -25.80 8.99
C PHE A 8 -2.19 -25.62 10.39
N GLY A 9 -3.47 -26.06 10.56
CA GLY A 9 -4.16 -26.35 11.86
C GLY A 9 -5.71 -26.12 11.89
N ALA A 10 -6.53 -26.72 12.79
CA ALA A 10 -7.71 -26.06 13.45
C ALA A 10 -9.22 -26.62 13.54
N LEU A 11 -9.86 -27.35 12.59
CA LEU A 11 -11.35 -27.67 12.55
C LEU A 11 -11.81 -28.97 13.24
N ALA A 12 -12.98 -28.92 13.88
CA ALA A 12 -13.65 -30.07 14.48
C ALA A 12 -14.74 -30.73 13.60
N TRP A 13 -14.99 -32.02 13.82
CA TRP A 13 -16.17 -32.77 13.34
C TRP A 13 -16.87 -33.45 14.51
N THR A 14 -18.21 -33.57 14.45
CA THR A 14 -19.01 -34.32 15.44
C THR A 14 -19.87 -35.39 14.75
N THR A 15 -19.93 -36.57 15.35
CA THR A 15 -20.64 -37.74 14.82
C THR A 15 -22.15 -37.74 15.11
N THR A 16 -22.66 -36.80 15.91
CA THR A 16 -24.05 -36.87 16.42
C THR A 16 -25.09 -36.11 15.58
N GLN A 17 -24.69 -35.20 14.68
CA GLN A 17 -25.61 -34.53 13.74
C GLN A 17 -24.97 -34.28 12.36
N PRO A 18 -25.12 -35.18 11.38
CA PRO A 18 -24.38 -35.15 10.10
C PRO A 18 -24.94 -34.16 9.06
N ARG A 19 -25.46 -32.99 9.46
CA ARG A 19 -26.19 -32.05 8.58
C ARG A 19 -25.96 -30.54 8.85
N ARG A 20 -24.94 -30.16 9.61
CA ARG A 20 -24.52 -28.75 9.71
C ARG A 20 -23.07 -28.56 9.28
N PHE A 21 -22.89 -27.80 8.20
CA PHE A 21 -21.65 -27.11 7.91
C PHE A 21 -21.77 -25.69 8.49
N VAL A 22 -20.69 -25.17 9.06
CA VAL A 22 -20.55 -23.74 9.39
C VAL A 22 -19.59 -23.16 8.37
N GLU A 23 -20.07 -22.23 7.54
CA GLU A 23 -19.25 -21.60 6.51
C GLU A 23 -18.47 -20.44 7.13
N LEU A 24 -17.18 -20.66 7.38
CA LEU A 24 -16.28 -19.63 7.88
C LEU A 24 -15.83 -18.70 6.72
N PRO A 25 -15.79 -17.38 6.93
CA PRO A 25 -15.23 -16.44 5.94
C PRO A 25 -13.81 -16.79 5.50
N SER A 26 -13.48 -16.47 4.24
CA SER A 26 -12.24 -16.91 3.61
C SER A 26 -10.96 -16.46 4.34
N ALA A 27 -9.97 -17.36 4.35
CA ALA A 27 -8.62 -17.27 4.91
C ALA A 27 -8.40 -17.74 6.36
N ALA A 28 -9.45 -18.07 7.14
CA ALA A 28 -9.30 -18.60 8.51
C ALA A 28 -10.02 -19.94 8.73
N ALA A 29 -9.55 -21.01 8.06
CA ALA A 29 -10.01 -22.38 8.27
C ALA A 29 -9.01 -23.44 7.74
N MET A 30 -8.91 -24.69 8.21
CA MET A 30 -8.94 -25.24 9.57
C MET A 30 -8.83 -26.81 9.48
N VAL A 31 -8.05 -27.54 10.32
CA VAL A 31 -8.14 -29.03 10.62
C VAL A 31 -7.60 -29.48 12.04
N THR A 32 -8.46 -29.83 13.03
CA THR A 32 -8.20 -30.55 14.33
C THR A 32 -9.50 -31.07 14.99
N LEU A 33 -9.79 -32.37 14.83
CA LEU A 33 -10.05 -33.42 15.86
C LEU A 33 -11.09 -34.45 15.34
N LEU A 34 -10.70 -35.73 15.34
CA LEU A 34 -11.61 -36.89 15.32
C LEU A 34 -11.01 -38.07 16.12
N ALA A 35 -11.83 -39.07 16.50
CA ALA A 35 -11.53 -39.92 17.65
C ALA A 35 -11.80 -41.43 17.48
N ARG A 36 -11.05 -42.22 18.27
CA ARG A 36 -11.38 -43.52 18.90
C ARG A 36 -11.43 -44.83 18.09
N GLU A 37 -11.16 -44.84 16.79
CA GLU A 37 -10.82 -46.07 16.05
C GLU A 37 -9.53 -45.83 15.25
N PRO A 38 -8.69 -46.86 14.99
CA PRO A 38 -7.60 -46.72 14.03
C PRO A 38 -8.17 -46.32 12.66
N LEU A 39 -7.52 -45.39 11.97
CA LEU A 39 -7.98 -44.80 10.72
C LEU A 39 -8.24 -45.87 9.63
N ALA A 40 -9.50 -46.33 9.55
CA ALA A 40 -9.94 -47.20 8.49
C ALA A 40 -9.82 -46.48 7.13
N PRO A 41 -9.43 -47.16 6.04
CA PRO A 41 -9.07 -46.52 4.78
C PRO A 41 -10.26 -45.94 3.97
N GLN A 42 -11.40 -45.69 4.61
CA GLN A 42 -12.66 -45.26 3.98
C GLN A 42 -13.24 -44.04 4.71
N PHE A 43 -12.87 -42.84 4.24
CA PHE A 43 -13.55 -41.59 4.61
C PHE A 43 -14.92 -41.47 3.93
N PRO A 44 -15.90 -40.72 4.49
CA PRO A 44 -17.18 -40.50 3.85
C PRO A 44 -17.03 -39.75 2.50
N PRO A 45 -17.68 -40.20 1.40
CA PRO A 45 -17.48 -39.62 0.06
C PRO A 45 -17.72 -38.10 -0.04
N LEU A 46 -18.68 -37.57 0.74
CA LEU A 46 -19.01 -36.14 0.78
C LEU A 46 -17.84 -35.22 1.17
N ALA A 47 -16.90 -35.71 2.01
CA ALA A 47 -15.71 -34.95 2.36
C ALA A 47 -14.65 -34.97 1.25
N GLN A 48 -14.63 -36.04 0.44
CA GLN A 48 -13.68 -36.20 -0.66
C GLN A 48 -14.01 -35.23 -1.81
N THR A 49 -15.28 -35.09 -2.18
CA THR A 49 -15.71 -34.20 -3.29
C THR A 49 -15.41 -32.73 -2.97
N ALA A 50 -15.85 -32.23 -1.81
CA ALA A 50 -15.80 -30.80 -1.47
C ALA A 50 -14.38 -30.20 -1.32
N LEU A 51 -13.36 -31.06 -1.12
CA LEU A 51 -11.96 -30.65 -0.98
C LEU A 51 -11.08 -31.12 -2.15
N GLY A 52 -11.39 -32.26 -2.78
CA GLY A 52 -10.75 -32.71 -4.02
C GLY A 52 -10.92 -31.69 -5.14
N ASP A 53 -12.16 -31.26 -5.39
CA ASP A 53 -12.48 -30.28 -6.44
C ASP A 53 -11.85 -28.89 -6.19
N ARG A 54 -11.50 -28.58 -4.93
CA ARG A 54 -10.97 -27.27 -4.52
C ARG A 54 -9.43 -27.19 -4.56
N PHE A 55 -8.74 -28.32 -4.43
CA PHE A 55 -7.27 -28.37 -4.32
C PHE A 55 -6.57 -29.37 -5.25
N GLY A 56 -7.31 -30.19 -6.01
CA GLY A 56 -6.75 -31.09 -7.03
C GLY A 56 -5.93 -32.27 -6.49
N LEU A 57 -6.11 -32.62 -5.22
CA LEU A 57 -5.39 -33.72 -4.54
C LEU A 57 -6.24 -34.98 -4.43
N ASP A 58 -5.68 -36.12 -4.83
CA ASP A 58 -6.33 -37.43 -4.71
C ASP A 58 -6.27 -38.03 -3.29
N GLN A 59 -7.00 -39.14 -3.10
CA GLN A 59 -7.11 -39.84 -1.82
C GLN A 59 -5.76 -40.37 -1.28
N ALA A 60 -4.84 -40.79 -2.15
CA ALA A 60 -3.54 -41.32 -1.71
C ALA A 60 -2.64 -40.19 -1.19
N HIS A 61 -2.56 -39.08 -1.94
CA HIS A 61 -1.81 -37.89 -1.52
C HIS A 61 -2.35 -37.32 -0.20
N TRP A 62 -3.67 -37.29 0.00
CA TRP A 62 -4.27 -36.85 1.28
C TRP A 62 -3.90 -37.74 2.47
N ILE A 63 -3.90 -39.07 2.30
CA ILE A 63 -3.49 -40.01 3.37
C ILE A 63 -2.03 -39.78 3.76
N THR A 64 -1.13 -39.56 2.79
CA THR A 64 0.27 -39.20 3.07
C THR A 64 0.38 -37.89 3.84
N VAL A 65 -0.29 -36.82 3.40
CA VAL A 65 -0.20 -35.49 4.06
C VAL A 65 -0.69 -35.54 5.52
N VAL A 66 -1.80 -36.24 5.80
CA VAL A 66 -2.31 -36.38 7.17
C VAL A 66 -1.39 -37.26 8.03
N GLY A 67 -0.80 -38.32 7.46
CA GLY A 67 0.17 -39.17 8.15
C GLY A 67 1.48 -38.45 8.48
N ASP A 68 1.99 -37.62 7.57
CA ASP A 68 3.18 -36.79 7.77
C ASP A 68 2.95 -35.75 8.88
N LEU A 69 1.78 -35.10 8.91
CA LEU A 69 1.42 -34.11 9.93
C LEU A 69 1.24 -34.71 11.33
N HIS A 70 0.68 -35.92 11.44
CA HIS A 70 0.64 -36.66 12.70
C HIS A 70 2.05 -37.08 13.15
N SER A 71 2.88 -37.59 12.23
CA SER A 71 4.27 -37.99 12.52
C SER A 71 5.17 -36.81 12.91
N ALA A 72 4.83 -35.59 12.46
CA ALA A 72 5.47 -34.35 12.85
C ALA A 72 4.94 -33.74 14.17
N GLY A 73 3.97 -34.38 14.84
CA GLY A 73 3.35 -33.88 16.07
C GLY A 73 2.41 -32.68 15.89
N VAL A 74 2.07 -32.32 14.65
CA VAL A 74 1.14 -31.22 14.33
C VAL A 74 -0.32 -31.63 14.54
N LEU A 75 -0.61 -32.93 14.43
CA LEU A 75 -1.89 -33.53 14.81
C LEU A 75 -1.68 -34.41 16.05
N ALA A 76 -2.42 -34.13 17.13
CA ALA A 76 -2.41 -34.92 18.35
C ALA A 76 -3.74 -35.67 18.54
N ALA A 77 -3.66 -36.93 18.99
CA ALA A 77 -4.83 -37.67 19.45
C ALA A 77 -5.25 -37.17 20.84
N ALA A 78 -6.54 -36.89 21.03
CA ALA A 78 -7.08 -36.44 22.31
C ALA A 78 -7.54 -37.64 23.17
N ASP A 79 -6.66 -38.12 24.04
CA ASP A 79 -6.98 -39.19 25.00
C ASP A 79 -7.83 -38.69 26.16
N GLY A 80 -9.14 -38.54 25.92
CA GLY A 80 -10.12 -38.22 26.94
C GLY A 80 -11.56 -38.21 26.43
N PRO A 81 -12.57 -38.24 27.32
CA PRO A 81 -13.91 -37.80 26.96
C PRO A 81 -13.91 -36.26 26.83
N VAL A 82 -14.37 -35.74 25.69
CA VAL A 82 -14.57 -34.30 25.51
C VAL A 82 -15.74 -33.86 26.39
N ALA A 83 -15.43 -33.29 27.56
CA ALA A 83 -16.36 -33.18 28.68
C ALA A 83 -17.54 -32.20 28.48
N GLU A 84 -17.45 -31.32 27.48
CA GLU A 84 -18.50 -30.35 27.13
C GLU A 84 -18.59 -30.17 25.61
N PRO A 85 -19.78 -29.90 25.06
CA PRO A 85 -19.92 -29.55 23.65
C PRO A 85 -19.13 -28.28 23.33
N VAL A 86 -18.41 -28.28 22.21
CA VAL A 86 -17.78 -27.08 21.67
C VAL A 86 -18.88 -26.14 21.18
N THR A 87 -19.07 -25.02 21.89
CA THR A 87 -20.03 -23.97 21.53
C THR A 87 -19.36 -22.92 20.65
N ASP A 88 -20.14 -22.23 19.82
CA ASP A 88 -19.65 -21.14 18.96
C ASP A 88 -18.89 -20.09 19.77
N ALA A 89 -19.36 -19.75 20.98
CA ALA A 89 -18.69 -18.85 21.91
C ALA A 89 -17.28 -19.34 22.35
N ARG A 90 -17.06 -20.65 22.49
CA ARG A 90 -15.73 -21.21 22.80
C ARG A 90 -14.84 -21.33 21.55
N VAL A 91 -15.43 -21.48 20.36
CA VAL A 91 -14.67 -21.35 19.09
C VAL A 91 -14.17 -19.92 18.92
N HIS A 92 -15.02 -18.93 19.17
CA HIS A 92 -14.64 -17.51 19.12
C HIS A 92 -13.58 -17.18 20.19
N ALA A 93 -13.77 -17.56 21.45
CA ALA A 93 -12.78 -17.30 22.49
C ALA A 93 -11.39 -17.90 22.16
N VAL A 94 -11.33 -19.13 21.64
CA VAL A 94 -10.06 -19.76 21.24
C VAL A 94 -9.48 -19.11 19.97
N ALA A 95 -10.31 -18.58 19.06
CA ALA A 95 -9.85 -17.81 17.91
C ALA A 95 -9.29 -16.45 18.34
N ASP A 96 -9.93 -15.75 19.26
CA ASP A 96 -9.48 -14.46 19.82
C ASP A 96 -8.17 -14.65 20.62
N GLU A 97 -8.07 -15.71 21.44
CA GLU A 97 -6.85 -16.11 22.13
C GLU A 97 -5.73 -16.46 21.14
N ALA A 98 -6.02 -17.19 20.05
CA ALA A 98 -5.02 -17.53 19.03
C ALA A 98 -4.58 -16.31 18.19
N GLU A 99 -5.48 -15.35 17.94
CA GLU A 99 -5.18 -14.10 17.25
C GLU A 99 -4.28 -13.21 18.13
N ALA A 100 -4.60 -13.11 19.43
CA ALA A 100 -3.79 -12.41 20.43
C ALA A 100 -2.44 -13.11 20.72
N ALA A 101 -2.39 -14.44 20.62
CA ALA A 101 -1.19 -15.26 20.78
C ALA A 101 -0.37 -15.43 19.49
N ARG A 102 -0.79 -14.81 18.36
CA ARG A 102 0.09 -14.74 17.18
C ARG A 102 1.41 -14.07 17.59
N PRO A 103 2.57 -14.70 17.36
CA PRO A 103 3.82 -13.96 17.44
C PRO A 103 3.74 -12.86 16.38
N ARG A 104 3.75 -11.58 16.81
CA ARG A 104 3.78 -10.42 15.91
C ARG A 104 4.87 -10.66 14.87
N ALA A 105 4.48 -10.88 13.61
CA ALA A 105 5.43 -11.13 12.53
C ALA A 105 6.44 -9.98 12.54
N ALA A 106 7.72 -10.32 12.78
CA ALA A 106 8.69 -9.41 13.38
C ALA A 106 8.64 -8.02 12.71
N VAL A 107 8.02 -7.06 13.41
CA VAL A 107 7.68 -5.76 12.83
C VAL A 107 8.98 -5.11 12.40
N LEU A 108 9.15 -4.94 11.10
CA LEU A 108 10.39 -4.39 10.55
C LEU A 108 10.45 -2.90 10.89
N LYS A 109 11.67 -2.35 10.95
CA LYS A 109 11.83 -0.91 10.90
C LYS A 109 11.28 -0.37 9.57
N PRO A 110 10.75 0.86 9.55
CA PRO A 110 10.13 1.44 8.36
C PRO A 110 11.17 1.63 7.26
N PHE A 111 10.84 1.14 6.07
CA PHE A 111 11.67 1.21 4.87
C PHE A 111 11.58 2.58 4.19
N TRP A 112 10.38 3.17 4.14
CA TRP A 112 10.15 4.46 3.48
C TRP A 112 9.36 5.43 4.36
N VAL A 113 9.62 6.73 4.20
CA VAL A 113 8.82 7.80 4.82
C VAL A 113 8.46 8.89 3.80
N HIS A 114 7.19 9.30 3.80
CA HIS A 114 6.69 10.43 3.02
C HIS A 114 6.61 11.70 3.88
N LEU A 115 7.47 12.68 3.61
CA LEU A 115 7.43 13.99 4.27
C LEU A 115 6.49 14.93 3.49
N GLN A 116 5.48 15.48 4.15
CA GLN A 116 4.61 16.54 3.64
C GLN A 116 4.90 17.86 4.39
N PRO A 117 6.03 18.55 4.10
CA PRO A 117 6.42 19.76 4.82
C PRO A 117 5.50 20.97 4.56
N PHE A 118 4.68 20.93 3.50
CA PHE A 118 3.76 22.00 3.10
C PHE A 118 2.73 21.52 2.07
N THR A 119 1.68 22.32 1.84
CA THR A 119 0.64 22.03 0.83
C THR A 119 0.51 23.12 -0.27
N VAL A 120 1.40 24.12 -0.30
CA VAL A 120 1.36 25.19 -1.31
C VAL A 120 1.73 24.64 -2.70
N CYS A 121 0.88 24.90 -3.69
CA CYS A 121 1.05 24.44 -5.07
C CYS A 121 0.62 25.52 -6.06
N ASN A 122 1.25 25.61 -7.24
CA ASN A 122 0.83 26.53 -8.30
C ASN A 122 -0.35 26.01 -9.15
N GLN A 123 -0.83 24.81 -8.87
CA GLN A 123 -1.99 24.16 -9.49
C GLN A 123 -3.09 23.91 -8.44
N ARG A 124 -4.30 23.53 -8.86
CA ARG A 124 -5.43 23.30 -7.94
C ARG A 124 -6.25 22.07 -8.36
N CYS A 125 -5.59 20.93 -8.45
CA CYS A 125 -6.15 19.71 -9.01
C CYS A 125 -7.46 19.28 -8.32
N ILE A 126 -8.41 18.76 -9.09
CA ILE A 126 -9.69 18.20 -8.60
C ILE A 126 -9.55 16.78 -8.03
N THR A 127 -8.35 16.21 -8.13
CA THR A 127 -7.93 14.90 -7.58
C THR A 127 -6.90 15.04 -6.45
N CYS A 128 -6.74 16.24 -5.87
CA CYS A 128 -5.67 16.58 -4.94
C CYS A 128 -5.95 16.08 -3.51
N TYR A 129 -5.16 15.10 -3.05
CA TYR A 129 -5.32 14.45 -1.75
C TYR A 129 -5.02 15.38 -0.55
N CYS A 130 -3.98 16.22 -0.67
CA CYS A 130 -3.51 17.15 0.38
C CYS A 130 -4.24 18.50 0.38
N SER A 131 -5.33 18.64 -0.39
CA SER A 131 -6.05 19.91 -0.59
C SER A 131 -5.19 21.09 -1.09
N GLY A 132 -3.96 20.85 -1.55
CA GLY A 132 -2.97 21.87 -1.88
C GLY A 132 -3.35 22.86 -2.99
N GLY A 133 -2.67 24.00 -3.03
CA GLY A 133 -2.90 25.06 -4.02
C GLY A 133 -2.34 26.44 -3.63
N PRO A 134 -2.63 27.50 -4.43
CA PRO A 134 -1.98 28.81 -4.26
C PRO A 134 -2.36 29.61 -3.01
N ARG A 135 -3.35 29.11 -2.25
CA ARG A 135 -3.83 29.68 -0.98
C ARG A 135 -3.93 28.61 0.11
N ALA A 136 -3.20 27.50 -0.03
CA ALA A 136 -3.12 26.49 1.01
C ALA A 136 -2.23 26.99 2.16
N ASP A 137 -2.31 26.30 3.31
CA ASP A 137 -1.55 26.67 4.49
C ASP A 137 -0.03 26.57 4.26
N ARG A 138 0.70 27.35 5.06
CA ARG A 138 2.15 27.49 4.94
C ARG A 138 2.87 26.59 5.94
N PHE A 139 4.06 26.17 5.53
CA PHE A 139 5.18 25.67 6.33
C PHE A 139 5.11 26.12 7.81
N LEU A 140 4.96 25.17 8.73
CA LEU A 140 4.79 25.45 10.18
C LEU A 140 6.07 25.16 11.00
N LEU A 141 6.86 24.16 10.60
CA LEU A 141 8.21 23.89 11.13
C LEU A 141 9.28 24.71 10.38
N SER A 142 10.43 24.98 11.02
CA SER A 142 11.61 25.57 10.36
C SER A 142 12.41 24.55 9.53
N LEU A 143 13.36 25.02 8.71
CA LEU A 143 14.29 24.12 8.01
C LEU A 143 15.16 23.31 8.97
N ASP A 144 15.62 23.91 10.08
CA ASP A 144 16.39 23.20 11.12
C ASP A 144 15.58 22.04 11.73
N GLN A 145 14.26 22.22 11.90
CA GLN A 145 13.36 21.18 12.37
C GLN A 145 13.14 20.07 11.33
N TRP A 146 13.21 20.39 10.03
CA TRP A 146 13.20 19.38 8.97
C TRP A 146 14.53 18.63 8.86
N HIS A 147 15.66 19.29 9.05
CA HIS A 147 16.96 18.63 9.18
C HIS A 147 17.03 17.72 10.41
N GLU A 148 16.45 18.12 11.55
CA GLU A 148 16.31 17.25 12.73
C GLU A 148 15.40 16.05 12.44
N ILE A 149 14.28 16.23 11.73
CA ILE A 149 13.43 15.12 11.27
C ILE A 149 14.21 14.15 10.38
N ILE A 150 14.95 14.65 9.38
CA ILE A 150 15.77 13.81 8.48
C ILE A 150 16.83 13.05 9.28
N ARG A 151 17.55 13.75 10.17
CA ARG A 151 18.57 13.17 11.06
C ARG A 151 17.99 12.10 11.99
N ARG A 152 16.79 12.29 12.53
CA ARG A 152 16.11 11.29 13.38
C ARG A 152 15.63 10.06 12.60
N LEU A 153 15.33 10.18 11.31
CA LEU A 153 14.98 9.05 10.43
C LEU A 153 16.23 8.26 9.99
N ASP A 154 17.32 8.98 9.70
CA ASP A 154 18.66 8.46 9.39
C ASP A 154 19.24 7.66 10.58
N ASP A 155 19.31 8.28 11.78
CA ASP A 155 19.65 7.61 13.06
C ASP A 155 18.83 6.34 13.31
N TYR A 156 17.55 6.35 12.89
CA TYR A 156 16.65 5.23 13.09
C TYR A 156 16.88 4.08 12.10
N GLY A 157 17.55 4.34 10.98
CA GLY A 157 17.80 3.38 9.91
C GLY A 157 16.69 3.30 8.86
N VAL A 158 16.02 4.42 8.55
CA VAL A 158 15.05 4.52 7.42
C VAL A 158 15.82 4.77 6.12
N PRO A 159 15.86 3.82 5.17
CA PRO A 159 16.70 3.94 3.97
C PRO A 159 16.15 4.85 2.87
N ASP A 160 14.86 5.22 2.87
CA ASP A 160 14.22 5.93 1.74
C ASP A 160 13.26 7.05 2.19
N ILE A 161 13.43 8.27 1.67
CA ILE A 161 12.66 9.46 2.06
C ILE A 161 12.13 10.19 0.82
N TYR A 162 10.83 10.48 0.80
CA TYR A 162 10.18 11.22 -0.29
C TYR A 162 9.59 12.53 0.21
N ILE A 163 9.97 13.66 -0.38
CA ILE A 163 9.31 14.96 -0.16
C ILE A 163 8.11 15.07 -1.11
N THR A 164 6.94 15.36 -0.55
CA THR A 164 5.64 15.42 -1.24
C THR A 164 4.76 16.55 -0.66
N GLY A 165 3.46 16.56 -0.98
CA GLY A 165 2.50 17.55 -0.51
C GLY A 165 2.03 18.49 -1.62
N GLY A 166 2.53 19.72 -1.60
CA GLY A 166 2.24 20.75 -2.59
C GLY A 166 2.91 20.53 -3.95
N GLU A 167 3.51 21.57 -4.53
CA GLU A 167 4.46 21.42 -5.64
C GLU A 167 5.87 21.50 -5.09
N SER A 168 6.54 20.36 -4.89
CA SER A 168 7.82 20.21 -4.18
C SER A 168 8.85 21.29 -4.52
N LEU A 169 8.97 21.68 -5.79
CA LEU A 169 9.94 22.69 -6.26
C LEU A 169 9.60 24.14 -5.85
N LEU A 170 8.50 24.37 -5.13
CA LEU A 170 8.11 25.63 -4.48
C LEU A 170 8.38 25.66 -2.97
N LEU A 171 8.79 24.55 -2.34
CA LEU A 171 9.15 24.51 -0.92
C LEU A 171 10.39 25.39 -0.68
N PRO A 172 10.34 26.41 0.19
CA PRO A 172 11.54 27.11 0.63
C PRO A 172 12.53 26.11 1.24
N GLY A 173 13.80 26.15 0.83
CA GLY A 173 14.80 25.16 1.26
C GLY A 173 14.69 23.77 0.61
N PHE A 174 13.83 23.55 -0.41
CA PHE A 174 13.72 22.25 -1.09
C PHE A 174 15.06 21.60 -1.44
N PHE A 175 15.93 22.36 -2.11
CA PHE A 175 17.24 21.89 -2.59
C PHE A 175 18.26 21.68 -1.47
N GLU A 176 18.01 22.22 -0.27
CA GLU A 176 18.85 22.13 0.92
C GLU A 176 18.51 20.86 1.70
N LEU A 177 17.22 20.61 1.93
CA LEU A 177 16.70 19.35 2.46
C LEU A 177 17.03 18.16 1.55
N ALA A 178 16.88 18.33 0.23
CA ALA A 178 17.25 17.29 -0.75
C ALA A 178 18.76 16.98 -0.73
N ALA A 179 19.61 17.99 -0.56
CA ALA A 179 21.07 17.80 -0.47
C ALA A 179 21.48 17.10 0.84
N ASP A 180 20.78 17.34 1.95
CA ASP A 180 20.99 16.64 3.22
C ASP A 180 20.59 15.15 3.13
N ILE A 181 19.41 14.85 2.57
CA ILE A 181 18.95 13.45 2.36
C ILE A 181 19.93 12.69 1.46
N VAL A 182 20.27 13.24 0.29
CA VAL A 182 21.20 12.60 -0.66
C VAL A 182 22.63 12.53 -0.08
N GLY A 183 23.06 13.56 0.67
CA GLY A 183 24.38 13.62 1.30
C GLY A 183 24.61 12.57 2.40
N ARG A 184 23.53 12.08 3.03
CA ARG A 184 23.53 10.93 3.95
C ARG A 184 23.58 9.57 3.24
N GLY A 185 23.36 9.55 1.92
CA GLY A 185 23.24 8.33 1.14
C GLY A 185 21.86 7.66 1.22
N LEU A 186 20.84 8.39 1.68
CA LEU A 186 19.46 7.90 1.72
C LEU A 186 18.83 7.92 0.32
N GLY A 187 17.87 7.03 0.10
CA GLY A 187 16.99 7.07 -1.06
C GLY A 187 16.20 8.38 -1.09
N PHE A 188 16.12 9.01 -2.26
CA PHE A 188 15.38 10.25 -2.46
C PHE A 188 14.73 10.29 -3.84
N GLY A 189 13.40 10.37 -3.86
CA GLY A 189 12.60 10.57 -5.08
C GLY A 189 11.85 11.89 -5.06
N VAL A 190 11.88 12.62 -6.18
CA VAL A 190 11.19 13.91 -6.34
C VAL A 190 9.93 13.74 -7.17
N SER A 191 8.78 14.20 -6.65
CA SER A 191 7.55 14.34 -7.43
C SER A 191 7.25 15.81 -7.73
N THR A 192 6.91 16.11 -8.98
CA THR A 192 6.61 17.47 -9.45
C THR A 192 5.52 17.48 -10.53
N ASN A 193 4.87 18.63 -10.70
CA ASN A 193 4.04 18.95 -11.85
C ASN A 193 4.85 19.52 -13.04
N ALA A 194 6.15 19.74 -12.86
CA ALA A 194 7.13 20.22 -13.85
C ALA A 194 6.85 21.62 -14.46
N THR A 195 5.77 22.31 -14.10
CA THR A 195 5.39 23.61 -14.71
C THR A 195 6.12 24.84 -14.15
N VAL A 196 6.97 24.66 -13.14
CA VAL A 196 7.74 25.73 -12.47
C VAL A 196 9.24 25.71 -12.82
N LEU A 197 9.64 24.84 -13.75
CA LEU A 197 11.03 24.64 -14.16
C LEU A 197 11.57 25.80 -15.00
N HIS A 198 12.77 26.23 -14.67
CA HIS A 198 13.61 27.19 -15.39
C HIS A 198 15.07 26.74 -15.23
N ALA A 199 16.01 27.33 -15.99
CA ALA A 199 17.42 26.92 -16.04
C ALA A 199 18.02 26.58 -14.65
N GLY A 200 18.08 27.55 -13.73
CA GLY A 200 18.60 27.32 -12.37
C GLY A 200 17.82 26.35 -11.45
N ARG A 201 16.61 25.90 -11.83
CA ARG A 201 15.93 24.77 -11.15
C ARG A 201 16.33 23.43 -11.76
N LEU A 202 16.49 23.37 -13.08
CA LEU A 202 16.95 22.18 -13.81
C LEU A 202 18.42 21.88 -13.47
N GLU A 203 19.24 22.93 -13.39
CA GLU A 203 20.64 22.88 -12.96
C GLU A 203 20.76 22.28 -11.55
N ARG A 204 20.04 22.82 -10.55
CA ARG A 204 20.05 22.28 -9.18
C ARG A 204 19.47 20.88 -9.05
N LEU A 205 18.51 20.48 -9.91
CA LEU A 205 18.05 19.09 -9.97
C LEU A 205 19.12 18.15 -10.54
N ARG A 206 19.91 18.61 -11.53
CA ARG A 206 21.04 17.89 -12.11
C ARG A 206 22.21 17.78 -11.12
N GLU A 207 22.50 18.84 -10.37
CA GLU A 207 23.53 18.86 -9.31
C GLU A 207 23.22 17.89 -8.17
N LEU A 208 21.94 17.75 -7.77
CA LEU A 208 21.50 16.77 -6.77
C LEU A 208 21.59 15.31 -7.25
N GLY A 209 21.76 15.05 -8.54
CA GLY A 209 21.85 13.70 -9.11
C GLY A 209 20.58 12.85 -8.98
N VAL A 210 19.41 13.45 -8.69
CA VAL A 210 18.17 12.70 -8.44
C VAL A 210 17.70 11.95 -9.68
N SER A 211 17.60 10.62 -9.57
CA SER A 211 16.93 9.78 -10.56
C SER A 211 16.31 8.56 -9.85
N PRO A 212 15.02 8.23 -10.08
CA PRO A 212 14.10 8.88 -11.01
C PRO A 212 13.47 10.18 -10.48
N VAL A 213 13.04 11.03 -11.41
CA VAL A 213 12.16 12.17 -11.15
C VAL A 213 10.76 11.83 -11.64
N GLN A 214 9.78 11.91 -10.74
CA GLN A 214 8.38 11.64 -11.04
C GLN A 214 7.67 12.91 -11.52
N VAL A 215 7.00 12.85 -12.67
CA VAL A 215 6.23 13.98 -13.22
C VAL A 215 4.75 13.62 -13.36
N SER A 216 3.88 14.49 -12.85
CA SER A 216 2.42 14.36 -12.99
C SER A 216 1.93 14.61 -14.42
N LEU A 217 1.32 13.62 -15.08
CA LEU A 217 0.67 13.77 -16.39
C LEU A 217 -0.71 13.10 -16.39
N ASP A 218 -1.74 13.80 -15.91
CA ASP A 218 -3.07 13.21 -15.67
C ASP A 218 -3.98 13.04 -16.91
N GLY A 219 -3.46 13.08 -18.13
CA GLY A 219 -4.24 12.92 -19.36
C GLY A 219 -3.37 12.78 -20.60
N GLY A 220 -3.90 12.16 -21.66
CA GLY A 220 -3.25 12.06 -22.96
C GLY A 220 -3.50 13.30 -23.84
N GLN A 221 -4.45 14.16 -23.44
CA GLN A 221 -4.78 15.41 -24.12
C GLN A 221 -4.71 16.61 -23.16
N ALA A 222 -4.40 17.79 -23.72
CA ALA A 222 -4.34 19.05 -22.98
C ALA A 222 -5.63 19.35 -22.20
N ALA A 223 -6.81 19.16 -22.81
CA ALA A 223 -8.10 19.43 -22.16
C ALA A 223 -8.31 18.57 -20.90
N THR A 224 -8.06 17.26 -21.00
CA THR A 224 -8.23 16.31 -19.89
C THR A 224 -7.20 16.56 -18.78
N HIS A 225 -5.94 16.78 -19.14
CA HIS A 225 -4.89 17.14 -18.18
C HIS A 225 -5.20 18.45 -17.46
N GLU A 226 -5.43 19.55 -18.16
CA GLU A 226 -5.61 20.88 -17.56
C GLU A 226 -6.88 21.00 -16.71
N LEU A 227 -7.95 20.25 -17.08
CA LEU A 227 -9.14 20.07 -16.26
C LEU A 227 -8.81 19.36 -14.93
N ILE A 228 -8.08 18.24 -14.99
CA ILE A 228 -7.74 17.46 -13.79
C ILE A 228 -6.77 18.22 -12.88
N ARG A 229 -5.75 18.88 -13.45
CA ARG A 229 -4.79 19.74 -12.73
C ARG A 229 -5.41 21.04 -12.22
N GLY A 230 -6.59 21.42 -12.72
CA GLY A 230 -7.24 22.70 -12.41
C GLY A 230 -6.37 23.90 -12.80
N ALA A 231 -5.64 23.79 -13.91
CA ALA A 231 -4.55 24.69 -14.27
C ALA A 231 -4.45 24.89 -15.80
N PRO A 232 -5.25 25.80 -16.39
CA PRO A 232 -5.17 26.13 -17.81
C PRO A 232 -3.76 26.58 -18.23
N GLY A 233 -3.28 26.10 -19.38
CA GLY A 233 -1.92 26.29 -19.86
C GLY A 233 -0.84 25.51 -19.10
N SER A 234 -1.19 24.48 -18.31
CA SER A 234 -0.20 23.58 -17.71
C SER A 234 0.40 22.61 -18.71
N TRP A 235 -0.38 22.11 -19.69
CA TRP A 235 0.02 21.06 -20.62
C TRP A 235 1.37 21.31 -21.32
N PRO A 236 1.57 22.41 -22.07
CA PRO A 236 2.85 22.65 -22.76
C PRO A 236 4.02 22.82 -21.79
N LYS A 237 3.78 23.29 -20.56
CA LYS A 237 4.80 23.44 -19.52
C LYS A 237 5.20 22.09 -18.94
N THR A 238 4.23 21.22 -18.66
CA THR A 238 4.46 19.85 -18.19
C THR A 238 5.29 19.07 -19.21
N LEU A 239 4.92 19.11 -20.51
CA LEU A 239 5.65 18.38 -21.55
C LEU A 239 7.07 18.94 -21.79
N ALA A 240 7.24 20.27 -21.74
CA ALA A 240 8.56 20.89 -21.82
C ALA A 240 9.45 20.52 -20.60
N GLY A 241 8.86 20.47 -19.41
CA GLY A 241 9.53 20.04 -18.19
C GLY A 241 9.96 18.57 -18.20
N ILE A 242 9.09 17.66 -18.66
CA ILE A 242 9.42 16.24 -18.90
C ILE A 242 10.65 16.14 -19.81
N ARG A 243 10.64 16.85 -20.95
CA ARG A 243 11.76 16.83 -21.90
C ARG A 243 13.07 17.32 -21.26
N ALA A 244 13.01 18.45 -20.55
CA ALA A 244 14.20 19.06 -19.94
C ALA A 244 14.80 18.23 -18.79
N ILE A 245 13.98 17.47 -18.04
CA ILE A 245 14.48 16.52 -17.03
C ILE A 245 15.07 15.28 -17.71
N GLY A 246 14.44 14.79 -18.79
CA GLY A 246 14.93 13.65 -19.57
C GLY A 246 16.30 13.84 -20.24
N GLU A 247 16.84 15.05 -20.24
CA GLU A 247 18.24 15.32 -20.62
C GLU A 247 19.27 14.85 -19.58
N PHE A 248 18.86 14.52 -18.35
CA PHE A 248 19.80 14.19 -17.26
C PHE A 248 19.32 13.19 -16.19
N ALA A 249 18.04 12.82 -16.15
CA ALA A 249 17.51 11.84 -15.19
C ALA A 249 16.44 10.93 -15.82
N GLU A 250 16.18 9.75 -15.24
CA GLU A 250 14.99 8.98 -15.61
C GLU A 250 13.73 9.77 -15.21
N VAL A 251 12.86 10.05 -16.19
CA VAL A 251 11.52 10.56 -15.90
C VAL A 251 10.54 9.40 -15.78
N VAL A 252 9.78 9.39 -14.69
CA VAL A 252 8.65 8.49 -14.47
C VAL A 252 7.35 9.29 -14.55
N ILE A 253 6.48 8.99 -15.52
CA ILE A 253 5.16 9.65 -15.60
C ILE A 253 4.23 9.03 -14.54
N ASN A 254 3.66 9.85 -13.66
CA ASN A 254 2.62 9.43 -12.72
C ASN A 254 1.26 10.00 -13.15
N THR A 255 0.23 9.17 -13.13
CA THR A 255 -1.14 9.46 -13.53
C THR A 255 -2.09 9.02 -12.42
N VAL A 256 -2.85 9.97 -11.88
CA VAL A 256 -3.92 9.70 -10.90
C VAL A 256 -5.17 9.27 -11.67
N VAL A 257 -5.30 7.95 -11.86
CA VAL A 257 -6.32 7.35 -12.72
C VAL A 257 -7.71 7.44 -12.10
N ASN A 258 -8.64 7.96 -12.87
CA ASN A 258 -10.00 8.29 -12.47
C ASN A 258 -10.95 8.16 -13.68
N ARG A 259 -12.27 8.33 -13.46
CA ARG A 259 -13.30 8.15 -14.50
C ARG A 259 -13.14 9.05 -15.73
N MET A 260 -12.39 10.15 -15.66
CA MET A 260 -12.17 11.08 -16.78
C MET A 260 -10.99 10.68 -17.67
N ASN A 261 -9.92 10.10 -17.10
CA ASN A 261 -8.67 9.81 -17.83
C ASN A 261 -8.36 8.31 -18.03
N LEU A 262 -9.14 7.39 -17.42
CA LEU A 262 -8.98 5.93 -17.63
C LEU A 262 -9.01 5.51 -19.11
N ARG A 263 -9.72 6.26 -19.97
CA ARG A 263 -9.79 6.02 -21.42
C ARG A 263 -8.69 6.71 -22.25
N GLU A 264 -7.80 7.47 -21.59
CA GLU A 264 -6.67 8.16 -22.24
C GLU A 264 -5.30 7.53 -21.91
N LEU A 265 -5.25 6.40 -21.19
CA LEU A 265 -3.98 5.82 -20.71
C LEU A 265 -3.04 5.41 -21.85
N GLU A 266 -3.57 4.91 -22.98
CA GLU A 266 -2.76 4.63 -24.17
C GLU A 266 -2.14 5.91 -24.76
N GLN A 267 -2.89 7.01 -24.78
CA GLN A 267 -2.43 8.31 -25.24
C GLN A 267 -1.41 8.91 -24.25
N VAL A 268 -1.54 8.69 -22.94
CA VAL A 268 -0.51 9.02 -21.93
C VAL A 268 0.79 8.26 -22.24
N VAL A 269 0.73 6.95 -22.52
CA VAL A 269 1.91 6.16 -22.92
C VAL A 269 2.53 6.70 -24.21
N GLN A 270 1.73 7.00 -25.24
CA GLN A 270 2.20 7.55 -26.51
C GLN A 270 2.87 8.93 -26.35
N VAL A 271 2.29 9.82 -25.54
CA VAL A 271 2.89 11.13 -25.22
C VAL A 271 4.20 10.97 -24.44
N GLY A 272 4.25 10.03 -23.49
CA GLY A 272 5.47 9.71 -22.75
C GLY A 272 6.58 9.17 -23.66
N LEU A 273 6.28 8.19 -24.50
CA LEU A 273 7.21 7.64 -25.49
C LEU A 273 7.75 8.71 -26.45
N GLY A 274 6.89 9.63 -26.92
CA GLY A 274 7.27 10.79 -27.74
C GLY A 274 8.18 11.80 -27.03
N LEU A 275 8.38 11.64 -25.71
CA LEU A 275 9.31 12.41 -24.88
C LEU A 275 10.43 11.54 -24.28
N GLY A 276 10.56 10.29 -24.71
CA GLY A 276 11.60 9.34 -24.25
C GLY A 276 11.25 8.55 -22.98
N VAL A 277 10.10 8.79 -22.35
CA VAL A 277 9.68 8.10 -21.11
C VAL A 277 9.35 6.63 -21.37
N ARG A 278 9.89 5.75 -20.53
CA ARG A 278 9.69 4.28 -20.59
C ARG A 278 8.95 3.69 -19.40
N ARG A 279 8.73 4.49 -18.35
CA ARG A 279 8.26 4.03 -17.04
C ARG A 279 7.12 4.91 -16.54
N PHE A 280 6.02 4.28 -16.17
CA PHE A 280 4.75 4.92 -15.84
C PHE A 280 4.21 4.40 -14.50
N LYS A 281 3.51 5.24 -13.74
CA LYS A 281 2.72 4.86 -12.57
C LYS A 281 1.27 5.25 -12.79
N PHE A 282 0.38 4.26 -12.88
CA PHE A 282 -1.05 4.44 -13.14
C PHE A 282 -1.84 4.07 -11.87
N PHE A 283 -1.93 5.01 -10.92
CA PHE A 283 -2.50 4.75 -9.59
C PHE A 283 -3.97 5.20 -9.49
N PRO A 284 -4.88 4.35 -8.96
CA PRO A 284 -6.27 4.74 -8.72
C PRO A 284 -6.40 5.94 -7.76
N GLN A 285 -7.18 6.95 -8.18
CA GLN A 285 -7.54 8.10 -7.37
C GLN A 285 -8.22 7.71 -6.05
N LYS A 286 -7.80 8.35 -4.94
CA LYS A 286 -8.39 8.16 -3.60
C LYS A 286 -9.22 9.39 -3.20
N PRO A 287 -10.45 9.24 -2.65
CA PRO A 287 -11.38 10.34 -2.42
C PRO A 287 -11.07 11.09 -1.11
N VAL A 288 -9.90 11.73 -1.04
CA VAL A 288 -9.37 12.38 0.17
C VAL A 288 -9.07 13.86 -0.10
N GLY A 289 -9.20 14.71 0.93
CA GLY A 289 -8.98 16.14 0.85
C GLY A 289 -9.95 16.81 -0.13
N ARG A 290 -9.42 17.42 -1.20
CA ARG A 290 -10.25 18.01 -2.28
C ARG A 290 -10.63 16.98 -3.35
N SER A 291 -10.09 15.77 -3.32
CA SER A 291 -10.26 14.81 -4.42
C SER A 291 -11.71 14.34 -4.58
N ASN A 292 -12.35 14.73 -5.68
CA ASN A 292 -13.78 14.54 -5.90
C ASN A 292 -14.18 13.04 -5.93
N PRO A 293 -15.06 12.56 -5.01
CA PRO A 293 -15.51 11.16 -5.02
C PRO A 293 -16.27 10.73 -6.28
N ALA A 294 -16.90 11.68 -7.00
CA ALA A 294 -17.68 11.37 -8.20
C ALA A 294 -16.83 10.78 -9.35
N VAL A 295 -15.51 11.02 -9.35
CA VAL A 295 -14.59 10.52 -10.39
C VAL A 295 -13.79 9.28 -9.96
N THR A 296 -14.02 8.75 -8.76
CA THR A 296 -13.29 7.60 -8.21
C THR A 296 -13.64 6.30 -8.94
N LEU A 297 -12.63 5.44 -9.15
CA LEU A 297 -12.82 4.08 -9.66
C LEU A 297 -13.14 3.13 -8.49
N ASP A 298 -14.20 2.36 -8.62
CA ASP A 298 -14.49 1.21 -7.75
C ASP A 298 -13.54 0.03 -8.02
N ASP A 299 -13.38 -0.86 -7.04
CA ASP A 299 -12.46 -2.00 -7.16
C ASP A 299 -12.83 -2.99 -8.27
N SER A 300 -14.10 -3.04 -8.70
CA SER A 300 -14.53 -3.77 -9.89
C SER A 300 -13.93 -3.16 -11.17
N THR A 301 -13.93 -1.84 -11.29
CA THR A 301 -13.29 -1.13 -12.41
C THR A 301 -11.76 -1.20 -12.34
N ILE A 302 -11.17 -1.16 -11.14
CA ILE A 302 -9.71 -1.30 -10.98
C ILE A 302 -9.25 -2.69 -11.42
N LEU A 303 -9.85 -3.76 -10.88
CA LEU A 303 -9.47 -5.14 -11.19
C LEU A 303 -9.90 -5.58 -12.60
N GLY A 304 -11.07 -5.15 -13.07
CA GLY A 304 -11.66 -5.59 -14.34
C GLY A 304 -11.29 -4.74 -15.55
N VAL A 305 -10.75 -3.54 -15.36
CA VAL A 305 -10.40 -2.62 -16.47
C VAL A 305 -8.98 -2.07 -16.31
N LEU A 306 -8.61 -1.48 -15.16
CA LEU A 306 -7.31 -0.82 -15.03
C LEU A 306 -6.13 -1.81 -15.04
N LEU A 307 -6.17 -2.89 -14.24
CA LEU A 307 -5.05 -3.85 -14.23
C LEU A 307 -4.85 -4.53 -15.60
N PRO A 308 -5.90 -5.05 -16.29
CA PRO A 308 -5.74 -5.61 -17.64
C PRO A 308 -5.24 -4.59 -18.68
N GLU A 309 -5.63 -3.32 -18.54
CA GLU A 309 -5.17 -2.25 -19.43
C GLU A 309 -3.69 -1.89 -19.18
N CYS A 310 -3.25 -1.83 -17.92
CA CYS A 310 -1.82 -1.67 -17.58
C CYS A 310 -0.98 -2.83 -18.16
N GLU A 311 -1.44 -4.08 -18.03
CA GLU A 311 -0.78 -5.24 -18.63
C GLU A 311 -0.76 -5.19 -20.16
N ARG A 312 -1.88 -4.80 -20.79
CA ARG A 312 -1.96 -4.63 -22.25
C ARG A 312 -0.98 -3.57 -22.72
N LEU A 313 -1.01 -2.39 -22.12
CA LEU A 313 -0.19 -1.26 -22.53
C LEU A 313 1.31 -1.54 -22.34
N SER A 314 1.71 -2.14 -21.22
CA SER A 314 3.10 -2.56 -20.99
C SER A 314 3.60 -3.51 -22.09
N ARG A 315 2.77 -4.51 -22.44
CA ARG A 315 3.07 -5.52 -23.47
C ARG A 315 3.09 -4.97 -24.90
N VAL A 316 2.15 -4.09 -25.24
CA VAL A 316 2.00 -3.52 -26.60
C VAL A 316 3.07 -2.47 -26.90
N HIS A 317 3.43 -1.65 -25.90
CA HIS A 317 4.32 -0.50 -26.10
C HIS A 317 5.78 -0.75 -25.64
N GLY A 318 6.05 -1.86 -24.94
CA GLY A 318 7.39 -2.16 -24.40
C GLY A 318 7.82 -1.14 -23.35
N VAL A 319 6.96 -0.97 -22.33
CA VAL A 319 7.11 0.03 -21.26
C VAL A 319 6.79 -0.58 -19.89
N GLU A 320 7.40 -0.04 -18.83
CA GLU A 320 7.07 -0.42 -17.45
C GLU A 320 5.86 0.36 -16.97
N ILE A 321 4.86 -0.33 -16.41
CA ILE A 321 3.65 0.29 -15.83
C ILE A 321 3.41 -0.26 -14.42
N GLU A 322 3.66 0.58 -13.43
CA GLU A 322 3.39 0.31 -12.02
C GLU A 322 1.95 0.73 -11.67
N THR A 323 1.23 -0.08 -10.90
CA THR A 323 -0.14 0.23 -10.48
C THR A 323 -0.49 -0.48 -9.17
N ILE A 324 -1.50 0.02 -8.45
CA ILE A 324 -1.95 -0.60 -7.20
C ILE A 324 -2.98 -1.67 -7.54
N ASN A 325 -2.64 -2.93 -7.26
CA ASN A 325 -3.59 -4.04 -7.29
C ASN A 325 -4.34 -4.13 -5.94
N PRO A 326 -5.67 -3.89 -5.89
CA PRO A 326 -6.42 -4.02 -4.64
C PRO A 326 -6.43 -5.43 -4.04
N ALA A 327 -6.04 -6.48 -4.76
CA ALA A 327 -5.91 -7.84 -4.20
C ALA A 327 -4.59 -8.07 -3.44
N GLN A 328 -3.69 -7.08 -3.37
CA GLN A 328 -2.42 -7.14 -2.65
C GLN A 328 -2.44 -6.26 -1.40
N GLY A 329 -1.65 -6.63 -0.39
CA GLY A 329 -1.54 -5.89 0.88
C GLY A 329 -0.85 -4.53 0.72
N CYS A 330 -1.22 -3.56 1.55
CA CYS A 330 -0.61 -2.23 1.57
C CYS A 330 0.61 -2.18 2.51
N GLY A 331 1.66 -1.47 2.12
CA GLY A 331 2.84 -1.25 2.97
C GLY A 331 2.69 -0.13 4.01
N SER A 332 1.63 0.69 3.93
CA SER A 332 1.39 1.80 4.87
C SER A 332 1.17 1.29 6.30
N GLY A 333 1.83 1.89 7.29
CA GLY A 333 1.82 1.48 8.70
C GLY A 333 2.63 0.21 9.01
N SER A 334 2.91 -0.63 8.02
CA SER A 334 3.63 -1.90 8.17
C SER A 334 5.12 -1.81 7.78
N ILE A 335 5.46 -1.08 6.72
CA ILE A 335 6.83 -0.86 6.23
C ILE A 335 7.13 0.60 5.88
N GLY A 336 6.23 1.54 6.19
CA GLY A 336 6.46 2.96 5.98
C GLY A 336 5.32 3.82 6.48
N PHE A 337 5.55 5.13 6.58
CA PHE A 337 4.60 6.09 7.16
C PHE A 337 4.71 7.48 6.52
N ALA A 338 3.86 8.42 6.94
CA ALA A 338 3.92 9.82 6.52
C ALA A 338 4.10 10.78 7.70
N VAL A 339 4.72 11.92 7.44
CA VAL A 339 4.95 13.02 8.41
C VAL A 339 4.32 14.30 7.85
N ASP A 340 3.47 14.98 8.63
CA ASP A 340 2.83 16.24 8.20
C ASP A 340 3.70 17.48 8.43
N GLN A 341 3.18 18.65 8.02
CA GLN A 341 3.86 19.94 8.14
C GLN A 341 4.11 20.43 9.59
N ARG A 342 3.67 19.66 10.62
CA ARG A 342 3.91 19.87 12.06
C ARG A 342 4.89 18.85 12.65
N GLY A 343 5.32 17.85 11.88
CA GLY A 343 6.08 16.70 12.36
C GLY A 343 5.21 15.55 12.89
N ASP A 344 3.88 15.62 12.75
CA ASP A 344 2.99 14.55 13.23
C ASP A 344 3.04 13.33 12.30
N ILE A 345 3.13 12.13 12.88
CA ILE A 345 3.21 10.85 12.18
C ILE A 345 1.82 10.27 11.92
N TYR A 346 1.61 9.77 10.70
CA TYR A 346 0.39 9.10 10.25
C TYR A 346 0.75 7.79 9.49
N PRO A 347 -0.04 6.70 9.58
CA PRO A 347 0.28 5.43 8.90
C PRO A 347 0.39 5.55 7.38
N CYS A 348 -0.30 6.51 6.77
CA CYS A 348 -0.36 6.70 5.33
C CYS A 348 -0.41 8.20 4.97
N ILE A 349 0.13 8.56 3.80
CA ILE A 349 0.07 9.94 3.27
C ILE A 349 -1.37 10.41 2.99
N PHE A 350 -2.29 9.48 2.75
CA PHE A 350 -3.73 9.75 2.65
C PHE A 350 -4.43 9.88 4.02
N GLY A 351 -3.74 9.61 5.13
CA GLY A 351 -4.25 9.74 6.49
C GLY A 351 -3.84 11.04 7.19
N VAL A 352 -2.98 11.85 6.57
CA VAL A 352 -2.52 13.14 7.10
C VAL A 352 -3.70 14.09 7.35
N GLU A 353 -3.59 14.92 8.39
CA GLU A 353 -4.64 15.80 8.93
C GLU A 353 -5.84 15.08 9.59
N ASN A 354 -6.02 13.76 9.42
CA ASN A 354 -7.02 13.02 10.17
C ASN A 354 -6.53 12.71 11.59
N LEU A 355 -7.00 13.48 12.58
CA LEU A 355 -6.53 13.37 13.97
C LEU A 355 -6.78 11.99 14.61
N SER A 356 -7.72 11.16 14.11
CA SER A 356 -7.89 9.78 14.60
C SER A 356 -6.79 8.82 14.13
N LEU A 357 -5.98 9.23 13.15
CA LEU A 357 -4.82 8.51 12.62
C LEU A 357 -3.47 9.05 13.12
N ARG A 358 -3.48 10.08 13.98
CA ARG A 358 -2.24 10.68 14.51
C ARG A 358 -1.56 9.71 15.47
N VAL A 359 -0.36 9.24 15.10
CA VAL A 359 0.45 8.29 15.89
C VAL A 359 1.21 8.98 17.03
N GLY A 360 1.71 10.20 16.79
CA GLY A 360 2.58 10.98 17.66
C GLY A 360 3.33 12.04 16.84
N ASN A 361 4.40 12.63 17.38
CA ASN A 361 5.21 13.66 16.69
C ASN A 361 6.71 13.32 16.67
N LEU A 362 7.31 13.39 15.49
CA LEU A 362 8.69 13.00 15.22
C LEU A 362 9.75 13.94 15.80
N LEU A 363 9.37 15.12 16.34
CA LEU A 363 10.28 16.01 17.06
C LEU A 363 10.27 15.78 18.58
N THR A 364 9.11 15.44 19.17
CA THR A 364 8.96 15.34 20.65
C THR A 364 8.97 13.92 21.19
N ASP A 365 8.46 12.96 20.42
CA ASP A 365 8.10 11.63 20.94
C ASP A 365 9.17 10.59 20.54
N ASP A 366 9.26 9.47 21.26
CA ASP A 366 10.19 8.39 20.90
C ASP A 366 9.69 7.56 19.71
N LEU A 367 10.58 7.28 18.76
CA LEU A 367 10.21 6.63 17.50
C LEU A 367 10.07 5.11 17.62
N ASP A 368 10.82 4.44 18.49
CA ASP A 368 10.60 3.02 18.78
C ASP A 368 9.26 2.81 19.51
N ALA A 369 8.97 3.64 20.52
CA ALA A 369 7.70 3.59 21.25
C ALA A 369 6.50 3.90 20.33
N MET A 370 6.59 4.93 19.48
CA MET A 370 5.56 5.21 18.47
C MET A 370 5.40 4.05 17.48
N TRP A 371 6.51 3.56 16.90
CA TRP A 371 6.46 2.55 15.84
C TRP A 371 5.98 1.20 16.36
N PHE A 372 6.46 0.72 17.51
CA PHE A 372 6.11 -0.60 18.03
C PHE A 372 4.91 -0.64 18.98
N GLY A 373 4.58 0.49 19.64
CA GLY A 373 3.52 0.59 20.65
C GLY A 373 2.22 1.26 20.20
N SER A 374 2.16 1.85 19.00
CA SER A 374 0.93 2.53 18.55
C SER A 374 -0.16 1.57 18.10
N GLY A 375 -1.28 1.57 18.83
CA GLY A 375 -2.51 0.88 18.42
C GLY A 375 -3.07 1.33 17.07
N VAL A 376 -2.75 2.54 16.61
CA VAL A 376 -3.13 3.03 15.27
C VAL A 376 -2.31 2.32 14.19
N LEU A 377 -1.00 2.14 14.40
CA LEU A 377 -0.16 1.37 13.47
C LEU A 377 -0.51 -0.12 13.53
N ASP A 378 -0.84 -0.65 14.70
CA ASP A 378 -1.22 -2.05 14.85
C ASP A 378 -2.55 -2.39 14.17
N GLN A 379 -3.50 -1.46 14.05
CA GLN A 379 -4.68 -1.61 13.17
C GLN A 379 -4.27 -1.77 11.69
N PHE A 380 -3.31 -0.97 11.21
CA PHE A 380 -2.77 -1.04 9.85
C PHE A 380 -1.85 -2.27 9.60
N ARG A 381 -1.59 -3.10 10.62
CA ARG A 381 -0.73 -4.31 10.54
C ARG A 381 -1.47 -5.61 10.80
N GLY A 382 -2.41 -5.60 11.76
CA GLY A 382 -3.15 -6.80 12.18
C GLY A 382 -4.09 -7.29 11.09
N GLU A 383 -4.62 -6.38 10.28
CA GLU A 383 -5.43 -6.72 9.12
C GLU A 383 -4.58 -7.24 7.95
N SER A 384 -4.33 -8.54 7.93
CA SER A 384 -3.92 -9.28 6.73
C SER A 384 -4.97 -9.26 5.59
N THR A 385 -6.06 -8.50 5.76
CA THR A 385 -7.17 -8.34 4.81
C THR A 385 -7.59 -6.87 4.57
N THR A 386 -6.64 -5.91 4.62
CA THR A 386 -6.80 -4.55 4.01
C THR A 386 -6.07 -4.36 2.66
N PRO A 387 -6.54 -5.00 1.59
CA PRO A 387 -6.93 -4.25 0.39
C PRO A 387 -7.49 -2.86 0.66
N CYS A 388 -7.37 -1.96 -0.31
CA CYS A 388 -8.11 -0.69 -0.32
C CYS A 388 -9.64 -0.86 -0.19
N ARG A 389 -10.16 -2.08 -0.42
CA ARG A 389 -11.57 -2.49 -0.31
C ARG A 389 -12.18 -2.38 1.09
N ARG A 390 -11.36 -2.35 2.15
CA ARG A 390 -11.81 -2.45 3.55
C ARG A 390 -11.25 -1.36 4.48
N CYS A 391 -10.74 -0.27 3.93
CA CYS A 391 -10.31 0.87 4.73
C CYS A 391 -11.54 1.62 5.32
N GLU A 392 -12.15 1.05 6.36
CA GLU A 392 -13.28 1.65 7.09
C GLU A 392 -12.85 2.80 8.03
N VAL A 393 -11.53 2.98 8.19
CA VAL A 393 -10.90 4.21 8.68
C VAL A 393 -11.58 5.42 8.01
N PRO A 394 -12.35 6.25 8.74
CA PRO A 394 -13.15 7.29 8.11
C PRO A 394 -12.24 8.34 7.45
N CYS A 395 -12.12 8.27 6.13
CA CYS A 395 -11.48 9.29 5.31
C CYS A 395 -12.44 10.50 5.15
N LEU A 396 -12.84 11.07 6.29
CA LEU A 396 -14.02 11.90 6.62
C LEU A 396 -15.20 11.13 7.25
N ARG A 397 -15.42 11.43 8.54
CA ARG A 397 -16.74 11.73 9.13
C ARG A 397 -16.61 12.99 9.97
#